data_AF-A0A944S2N7-F1
#
_entry.id   AF-A0A944S2N7-F1
#
_cell.length_a   1.000
_cell.length_b   1.000
_cell.length_c   1.000
_cell.angle_alpha   90.00
_cell.angle_beta   90.00
_cell.angle_gamma   90.00
#
_symmetry.space_group_name_H-M   'P 1'
#
loop_
_entity.id
_entity.type
_entity.pdbx_description
1 polymer ?
#
loop_
_entity_poly.entity_id
_entity_poly.type
_entity_poly.pdbx_seq_one_letter_code
_entity_poly.pdbx_strand_id
1 'polypeptide(L)'
;MTQDPLQAARSCELHVHIGGCVSVDDLIHLGGPFAAEIDWSLYIDAYAAAFGIRPDPADWVHRAAAGDKAAIRQIREHFVYTEADGADFTRFMAKFNFAIAVLRHHQSIDTYGDCVTRAVEG
;
A
#
# COMPACT_ATOMS: atom_id res chain seq x y z
N MET A 1 -5.96 -37.28 -19.09
CA MET A 1 -5.19 -36.05 -18.83
C MET A 1 -4.22 -36.36 -17.72
N THR A 2 -2.93 -36.39 -18.00
CA THR A 2 -1.86 -36.59 -17.00
C THR A 2 -1.65 -35.27 -16.27
N GLN A 3 -1.85 -35.24 -14.94
CA GLN A 3 -1.57 -34.05 -14.14
C GLN A 3 -0.06 -33.77 -14.13
N ASP A 4 0.33 -32.52 -14.38
CA ASP A 4 1.72 -32.08 -14.28
C ASP A 4 2.14 -32.19 -12.80
N PRO A 5 3.12 -33.06 -12.44
CA PRO A 5 3.53 -33.27 -11.06
C PRO A 5 4.12 -32.00 -10.41
N LEU A 6 4.48 -30.98 -11.20
CA LEU A 6 4.99 -29.70 -10.72
C LEU A 6 3.91 -28.62 -10.60
N GLN A 7 2.66 -28.92 -10.94
CA GLN A 7 1.56 -27.96 -10.90
C GLN A 7 1.38 -27.36 -9.50
N ALA A 8 1.40 -28.20 -8.46
CA ALA A 8 1.28 -27.76 -7.07
C ALA A 8 2.44 -26.84 -6.64
N ALA A 9 3.67 -27.16 -7.04
CA ALA A 9 4.85 -26.35 -6.71
C ALA A 9 4.84 -24.99 -7.42
N ARG A 10 4.33 -24.92 -8.66
CA ARG A 10 4.18 -23.66 -9.41
C ARG A 10 3.01 -22.80 -8.92
N SER A 11 2.03 -23.40 -8.23
CA SER A 11 0.88 -22.67 -7.66
C SER A 11 1.13 -22.15 -6.24
N CYS A 12 2.24 -22.53 -5.61
CA CYS A 12 2.61 -22.03 -4.30
C CYS A 12 3.49 -20.78 -4.47
N GLU A 13 3.03 -19.66 -3.94
CA GLU A 13 3.90 -18.50 -3.76
C GLU A 13 4.75 -18.73 -2.49
N LEU A 14 6.07 -18.78 -2.67
CA LEU A 14 7.03 -19.13 -1.62
C LEU A 14 7.75 -17.90 -1.06
N HIS A 15 7.67 -16.76 -1.75
CA HIS A 15 8.29 -15.52 -1.32
C HIS A 15 7.36 -14.34 -1.60
N VAL A 16 6.75 -13.79 -0.54
CA VAL A 16 6.01 -12.54 -0.61
C VAL A 16 6.57 -11.51 0.35
N HIS A 17 6.45 -10.24 -0.05
CA HIS A 17 6.47 -9.13 0.87
C HIS A 17 5.02 -8.72 1.11
N ILE A 18 4.51 -8.86 2.34
CA ILE A 18 3.09 -8.63 2.65
C ILE A 18 2.60 -7.26 2.17
N GLY A 19 3.41 -6.20 2.33
CA GLY A 19 3.06 -4.87 1.83
C GLY A 19 2.98 -4.77 0.30
N GLY A 20 3.61 -5.69 -0.44
CA GLY A 20 3.51 -5.82 -1.90
C GLY A 20 2.30 -6.63 -2.37
N CYS A 21 1.56 -7.25 -1.44
CA CYS A 21 0.33 -7.98 -1.73
C CYS A 21 -0.93 -7.11 -1.64
N VAL A 22 -0.78 -5.83 -1.31
CA VAL A 22 -1.90 -4.89 -1.10
C VAL A 22 -2.15 -4.11 -2.39
N SER A 23 -3.39 -4.12 -2.87
CA SER A 23 -3.76 -3.37 -4.07
C SER A 23 -3.93 -1.88 -3.78
N VAL A 24 -3.98 -1.06 -4.84
CA VAL A 24 -4.32 0.37 -4.71
C VAL A 24 -5.68 0.55 -4.04
N ASP A 25 -6.66 -0.29 -4.38
CA ASP A 25 -8.02 -0.20 -3.84
C ASP A 25 -8.03 -0.55 -2.35
N ASP A 26 -7.24 -1.54 -1.92
CA ASP A 26 -7.08 -1.88 -0.50
C ASP A 26 -6.43 -0.71 0.28
N LEU A 27 -5.42 -0.05 -0.30
CA LEU A 27 -4.79 1.11 0.33
C LEU A 27 -5.73 2.31 0.44
N ILE A 28 -6.57 2.55 -0.57
CA ILE A 28 -7.62 3.58 -0.51
C ILE A 28 -8.64 3.22 0.56
N HIS A 29 -9.06 1.95 0.63
CA HIS A 29 -10.00 1.49 1.63
C HIS A 29 -9.47 1.66 3.06
N LEU A 30 -8.21 1.26 3.29
CA LEU A 30 -7.56 1.35 4.60
C LEU A 30 -7.19 2.77 4.98
N GLY A 31 -6.76 3.60 4.03
CA GLY A 31 -6.28 4.97 4.28
C GLY A 31 -7.35 6.04 4.21
N GLY A 32 -8.42 5.83 3.44
CA GLY A 32 -9.47 6.80 3.12
C GLY A 32 -10.06 7.52 4.34
N PRO A 33 -10.57 6.78 5.36
CA PRO A 33 -11.14 7.38 6.56
C PRO A 33 -10.15 8.21 7.38
N PHE A 34 -8.85 7.95 7.23
CA PHE A 34 -7.79 8.50 8.06
C PHE A 34 -6.78 9.35 7.26
N ALA A 35 -7.17 9.78 6.04
CA ALA A 35 -6.24 10.40 5.10
C ALA A 35 -5.49 11.62 5.67
N ALA A 36 -6.14 12.39 6.55
CA ALA A 36 -5.54 13.54 7.23
C ALA A 36 -4.75 13.19 8.50
N GLU A 37 -4.94 11.99 9.05
CA GLU A 37 -4.33 11.52 10.31
C GLU A 37 -3.10 10.64 10.08
N ILE A 38 -2.96 10.06 8.90
CA ILE A 38 -1.78 9.27 8.52
C ILE A 38 -0.57 10.19 8.44
N ASP A 39 0.53 9.79 9.08
CA ASP A 39 1.82 10.44 8.90
C ASP A 39 2.43 10.04 7.54
N TRP A 40 2.29 10.95 6.58
CA TRP A 40 2.79 10.79 5.22
C TRP A 40 4.25 11.21 5.04
N SER A 41 4.92 11.73 6.07
CA SER A 41 6.27 12.31 5.95
C SER A 41 7.27 11.33 5.32
N LEU A 42 7.25 10.07 5.75
CA LEU A 42 8.09 8.99 5.22
C LEU A 42 7.95 8.85 3.69
N TYR A 43 6.73 8.93 3.18
CA TYR A 43 6.45 8.81 1.76
C TYR A 43 6.84 10.09 1.01
N ILE A 44 6.40 11.25 1.49
CA ILE A 44 6.63 12.54 0.84
C ILE A 44 8.12 12.82 0.68
N ASP A 45 8.91 12.61 1.73
CA ASP A 45 10.34 12.91 1.71
C ASP A 45 11.13 11.93 0.83
N ALA A 46 10.79 10.63 0.88
CA ALA A 46 11.40 9.63 0.02
C ALA A 46 11.07 9.87 -1.46
N TYR A 47 9.82 10.23 -1.76
CA TYR A 47 9.38 10.53 -3.13
C TYR A 47 10.06 11.79 -3.67
N ALA A 48 10.17 12.83 -2.84
CA ALA A 48 10.90 14.05 -3.19
C ALA A 48 12.37 13.76 -3.48
N ALA A 49 13.03 12.92 -2.68
CA ALA A 49 14.43 12.55 -2.89
C ALA A 49 14.64 11.73 -4.17
N ALA A 50 13.74 10.80 -4.50
CA ALA A 50 13.89 9.89 -5.64
C ALA A 50 13.45 10.50 -6.98
N PHE A 51 12.41 11.34 -6.97
CA PHE A 51 11.76 11.84 -8.19
C PHE A 51 11.79 13.37 -8.32
N GLY A 52 12.25 14.11 -7.30
CA GLY A 52 12.24 15.58 -7.32
C GLY A 52 10.85 16.21 -7.22
N ILE A 53 9.83 15.41 -6.84
CA ILE A 53 8.42 15.82 -6.77
C ILE A 53 7.94 15.64 -5.33
N ARG A 54 7.26 16.66 -4.78
CA ARG A 54 6.56 16.54 -3.50
C ARG A 54 5.07 16.21 -3.73
N PRO A 55 4.63 14.98 -3.44
CA PRO A 55 3.24 14.58 -3.59
C PRO A 55 2.36 15.09 -2.44
N ASP A 56 1.04 15.09 -2.65
CA ASP A 56 0.02 15.33 -1.62
C ASP A 56 -0.87 14.08 -1.47
N PRO A 57 -0.37 13.03 -0.78
CA PRO A 57 -1.08 11.75 -0.67
C PRO A 57 -2.38 11.86 0.14
N ALA A 58 -2.47 12.81 1.08
CA ALA A 58 -3.67 13.01 1.89
C ALA A 58 -4.85 13.45 1.01
N ASP A 59 -4.65 14.44 0.12
CA ASP A 59 -5.66 14.85 -0.85
C ASP A 59 -6.05 13.70 -1.78
N TRP A 60 -5.08 12.99 -2.33
CA TRP A 60 -5.34 11.90 -3.28
C TRP A 60 -6.15 10.79 -2.65
N VAL A 61 -5.78 10.34 -1.45
CA VAL A 61 -6.48 9.27 -0.73
C VAL A 61 -7.89 9.72 -0.35
N HIS A 62 -8.06 10.95 0.13
CA HIS A 62 -9.37 11.49 0.45
C HIS A 62 -10.30 11.55 -0.76
N ARG A 63 -9.83 12.11 -1.89
CA ARG A 63 -10.62 12.17 -3.14
C ARG A 63 -10.88 10.79 -3.72
N ALA A 64 -9.90 9.88 -3.68
CA ALA A 64 -10.06 8.52 -4.17
C ALA A 64 -11.10 7.74 -3.35
N ALA A 65 -11.13 7.90 -2.03
CA ALA A 65 -12.15 7.31 -1.16
C ALA A 65 -13.56 7.84 -1.45
N ALA A 66 -13.68 9.08 -1.93
CA ALA A 66 -14.92 9.67 -2.43
C ALA A 66 -15.28 9.23 -3.87
N GLY A 67 -14.49 8.34 -4.50
CA GLY A 67 -14.75 7.81 -5.84
C GLY A 67 -14.16 8.62 -7.00
N ASP A 68 -13.25 9.57 -6.72
CA ASP A 68 -12.58 10.33 -7.77
C ASP A 68 -11.58 9.44 -8.55
N LYS A 69 -11.96 9.12 -9.80
CA LYS A 69 -11.15 8.29 -10.71
C LYS A 69 -9.80 8.92 -11.06
N ALA A 70 -9.70 10.24 -11.07
CA ALA A 70 -8.43 10.92 -11.33
C ALA A 70 -7.47 10.74 -10.15
N ALA A 71 -7.96 10.82 -8.92
CA ALA A 71 -7.18 10.56 -7.72
C ALA A 71 -6.73 9.10 -7.63
N ILE A 72 -7.61 8.13 -7.96
CA ILE A 72 -7.24 6.70 -8.03
C ILE A 72 -6.10 6.48 -9.03
N ARG A 73 -6.15 7.13 -10.20
CA ARG A 73 -5.07 7.06 -11.19
C ARG A 73 -3.77 7.68 -10.66
N GLN A 74 -3.84 8.83 -9.98
CA GLN A 74 -2.67 9.46 -9.36
C GLN A 74 -1.99 8.53 -8.36
N ILE A 75 -2.76 7.91 -7.46
CA ILE A 75 -2.23 6.92 -6.51
C ILE A 75 -1.56 5.77 -7.25
N ARG A 76 -2.22 5.20 -8.27
CA ARG A 76 -1.65 4.10 -9.06
C ARG A 76 -0.32 4.47 -9.70
N GLU A 77 -0.21 5.64 -10.32
CA GLU A 77 1.04 6.11 -10.95
C GLU A 77 2.18 6.27 -9.93
N HIS A 78 1.86 6.73 -8.72
CA HIS A 78 2.83 7.05 -7.68
C HIS A 78 3.12 5.89 -6.71
N PHE A 79 2.30 4.85 -6.69
CA PHE A 79 2.48 3.67 -5.85
C PHE A 79 2.99 2.45 -6.64
N VAL A 80 2.49 2.23 -7.87
CA VAL A 80 2.86 1.04 -8.64
C VAL A 80 4.25 1.22 -9.23
N TYR A 81 5.15 0.30 -8.86
CA TYR A 81 6.47 0.20 -9.46
C TYR A 81 6.39 -0.47 -10.83
N THR A 82 7.05 0.12 -11.82
CA THR A 82 7.04 -0.32 -13.21
C THR A 82 8.46 -0.41 -13.76
N GLU A 83 8.61 -0.90 -14.99
CA GLU A 83 9.92 -0.92 -15.67
C GLU A 83 10.56 0.48 -15.80
N ALA A 84 9.75 1.55 -15.91
CA ALA A 84 10.23 2.93 -15.96
C ALA A 84 10.90 3.40 -14.65
N ASP A 85 10.60 2.71 -13.54
CA ASP A 85 11.23 2.93 -12.24
C ASP A 85 12.49 2.06 -12.04
N GLY A 86 12.79 1.20 -13.01
CA GLY A 86 13.79 0.13 -13.00
C GLY A 86 15.21 0.53 -12.62
N ALA A 87 15.98 -0.48 -12.20
CA ALA A 87 17.39 -0.40 -11.79
C ALA A 87 17.69 0.55 -10.60
N ASP A 88 16.66 1.08 -9.92
CA ASP A 88 16.81 1.98 -8.79
C ASP A 88 15.94 1.54 -7.61
N PHE A 89 16.59 0.92 -6.61
CA PHE A 89 15.91 0.50 -5.39
C PHE A 89 15.37 1.68 -4.57
N THR A 90 15.97 2.86 -4.67
CA THR A 90 15.49 4.06 -3.99
C THR A 90 14.14 4.48 -4.55
N ARG A 91 13.92 4.36 -5.88
CA ARG A 91 12.61 4.59 -6.49
C ARG A 91 11.56 3.58 -6.05
N PHE A 92 11.94 2.30 -5.96
CA PHE A 92 11.07 1.27 -5.39
C PHE A 92 10.63 1.64 -3.97
N MET A 93 11.59 1.94 -3.09
CA MET A 93 11.30 2.29 -1.69
C MET A 93 10.47 3.57 -1.57
N ALA A 94 10.73 4.57 -2.40
CA ALA A 94 9.95 5.81 -2.43
C ALA A 94 8.46 5.56 -2.73
N LYS A 95 8.15 4.68 -3.69
CA LYS A 95 6.76 4.28 -3.97
C LYS A 95 6.19 3.39 -2.87
N PHE A 96 6.97 2.40 -2.41
CA PHE A 96 6.54 1.43 -1.41
C PHE A 96 6.23 2.05 -0.04
N ASN A 97 6.89 3.16 0.31
CA ASN A 97 6.65 3.91 1.53
C ASN A 97 5.20 4.42 1.65
N PHE A 98 4.45 4.54 0.56
CA PHE A 98 3.02 4.85 0.59
C PHE A 98 2.24 3.78 1.36
N ALA A 99 2.45 2.50 1.03
CA ALA A 99 1.82 1.39 1.75
C ALA A 99 2.28 1.31 3.20
N ILE A 100 3.57 1.58 3.46
CA ILE A 100 4.10 1.62 4.82
C ILE A 100 3.41 2.70 5.66
N ALA A 101 3.20 3.90 5.13
CA ALA A 101 2.53 4.99 5.85
C ALA A 101 1.11 4.57 6.27
N VAL A 102 0.33 4.02 5.33
CA VAL A 102 -1.03 3.53 5.60
C VAL A 102 -1.02 2.41 6.66
N LEU A 103 -0.17 1.39 6.51
CA LEU A 103 -0.15 0.24 7.41
C LEU A 103 0.38 0.60 8.81
N ARG A 104 1.36 1.52 8.91
CA ARG A 104 1.88 1.99 10.20
C ARG A 104 0.83 2.70 11.03
N HIS A 105 -0.05 3.49 10.40
CA HIS A 105 -1.15 4.14 11.09
C HIS A 105 -2.02 3.09 11.81
N HIS A 106 -2.41 2.02 11.12
CA HIS A 106 -3.18 0.91 11.70
C HIS A 106 -2.42 0.11 12.77
N GLN A 107 -1.10 -0.03 12.65
CA GLN A 107 -0.27 -0.64 13.70
C GLN A 107 -0.15 0.24 14.95
N SER A 108 -0.08 1.56 14.77
CA SER A 108 0.05 2.52 15.88
C SER A 108 -1.25 2.72 16.67
N ILE A 109 -2.40 2.33 16.10
CA ILE A 109 -3.73 2.41 16.71
C ILE A 109 -4.06 1.17 17.58
N ASP A 110 -3.22 0.13 17.56
CA ASP A 110 -3.29 -1.06 18.41
C ASP A 110 -4.71 -1.61 18.66
N THR A 111 -5.33 -2.15 17.59
CA THR A 111 -6.54 -2.98 17.68
C THR A 111 -6.23 -4.47 17.94
N TYR A 112 -5.09 -4.80 18.56
CA TYR A 112 -4.89 -6.16 19.07
C TYR A 112 -5.80 -6.44 20.28
N GLY A 113 -6.12 -5.42 21.09
CA GLY A 113 -7.07 -5.53 22.21
C GLY A 113 -8.53 -5.69 21.77
N ASP A 114 -8.94 -4.99 20.71
CA ASP A 114 -10.33 -4.98 20.22
C ASP A 114 -10.72 -6.27 19.49
N CYS A 115 -9.79 -6.88 18.74
CA CYS A 115 -10.07 -8.11 17.99
C CYS A 115 -10.28 -9.32 18.90
N VAL A 116 -9.54 -9.42 20.01
CA VAL A 116 -9.66 -10.56 20.96
C VAL A 116 -10.93 -10.44 21.79
N THR A 117 -11.33 -9.22 22.18
CA THR A 117 -12.52 -9.02 23.03
C THR A 117 -13.81 -9.41 22.29
N ARG A 118 -13.92 -9.08 20.99
CA ARG A 118 -15.09 -9.48 20.17
C ARG A 118 -15.17 -10.98 19.86
N ALA A 119 -14.08 -11.72 19.96
CA ALA A 119 -14.04 -13.16 19.72
C ALA A 119 -14.35 -14.01 20.96
N VAL A 120 -14.28 -13.42 22.16
CA VAL A 120 -14.55 -14.10 23.44
C VAL A 120 -15.97 -13.81 23.96
N GLU A 121 -16.59 -12.71 23.51
CA GLU A 121 -17.94 -12.30 23.92
C GLU A 121 -19.05 -12.66 22.90
N GLY A 122 -18.72 -13.44 21.86
CA GLY A 122 -19.65 -13.92 20.82
C GLY A 122 -19.92 -15.41 20.90
#